data_AF-A0A9E5A7N6-F1
#
_entry.id   AF-A0A9E5A7N6-F1
#
_cell.length_a   1.000
_cell.length_b   1.000
_cell.length_c   1.000
_cell.angle_alpha   90.00
_cell.angle_beta   90.00
_cell.angle_gamma   90.00
#
_symmetry.space_group_name_H-M   'P 1'
#
loop_
_entity.id
_entity.type
_entity.pdbx_description
1 polymer ?
#
loop_
_entity_poly.entity_id
_entity_poly.type
_entity_poly.pdbx_seq_one_letter_code
_entity_poly.pdbx_strand_id
1 'polypeptide(L)'
;MVLIAQNHLQFIVEVGLIIQIGIILLLNIVPISLSLVLFATLILAVGLALLFGVDAGLLFVSYAHEFSIPYGPIALFAVVTLLAALPMMKEVGIRVANLRIFIFMVIGVIAIAGSVVHRVFLVLWILGLLIGLFIISKSFRQKSFLTVKRVIAVVGVVVVSFGALQLLADALNMSVLSPLLRFSRLEENALPSITMVLKNSALLGHVQGSSYWASADTGFGSGYVSLPLTLITMLTLPFPVFYGVLVSKKDVIDYFLPGIFGWTFDFGYITLICLLIYCAGVIFVGFKMLSAYREKRENGNRNYLGREALLIGALTAFSTQAIMGLFFSNRDINGMALLTFMLMGALVLGHVVMVKRTTR
;
A
#
# COMPACT_ATOMS: atom_id res chain seq x y z
N MET A 1 7.10 34.71 -8.34
CA MET A 1 6.25 33.79 -7.55
C MET A 1 7.09 32.60 -7.18
N VAL A 2 7.28 32.35 -5.89
CA VAL A 2 8.05 31.21 -5.37
C VAL A 2 7.30 29.91 -5.75
N LEU A 3 8.03 28.85 -6.08
CA LEU A 3 7.57 27.48 -6.35
C LEU A 3 6.88 26.87 -5.10
N ILE A 4 5.78 27.45 -4.65
CA ILE A 4 4.94 26.96 -3.58
C ILE A 4 3.74 26.33 -4.26
N ALA A 5 3.53 25.03 -4.04
CA ALA A 5 2.35 24.34 -4.54
C ALA A 5 1.08 25.10 -4.12
N GLN A 6 0.14 25.27 -5.04
CA GLN A 6 -1.04 26.13 -4.84
C GLN A 6 -2.22 25.37 -4.23
N ASN A 7 -2.23 24.05 -4.33
CA ASN A 7 -3.26 23.17 -3.76
C ASN A 7 -2.69 21.77 -3.48
N HIS A 8 -3.48 20.94 -2.81
CA HIS A 8 -3.09 19.57 -2.45
C HIS A 8 -2.72 18.70 -3.66
N LEU A 9 -3.44 18.79 -4.78
CA LEU A 9 -3.14 17.97 -5.97
C LEU A 9 -1.76 18.32 -6.55
N GLN A 10 -1.48 19.61 -6.73
CA GLN A 10 -0.18 20.06 -7.21
C GLN A 10 0.95 19.56 -6.29
N PHE A 11 0.75 19.67 -4.97
CA PHE A 11 1.74 19.20 -4.00
C PHE A 11 1.96 17.69 -4.06
N ILE A 12 0.88 16.90 -4.21
CA ILE A 12 0.96 15.45 -4.43
C ILE A 12 1.77 15.13 -5.68
N VAL A 13 1.50 15.82 -6.80
CA VAL A 13 2.21 15.61 -8.07
C VAL A 13 3.70 15.97 -7.94
N GLU A 14 4.03 17.12 -7.34
CA GLU A 14 5.43 17.56 -7.17
C GLU A 14 6.22 16.58 -6.31
N VAL A 15 5.68 16.16 -5.16
CA VAL A 15 6.31 15.17 -4.29
C VAL A 15 6.43 13.82 -5.00
N GLY A 16 5.40 13.40 -5.75
CA GLY A 16 5.43 12.19 -6.55
C GLY A 16 6.56 12.19 -7.59
N LEU A 17 6.76 13.32 -8.29
CA LEU A 17 7.87 13.49 -9.25
C LEU A 17 9.24 13.43 -8.56
N ILE A 18 9.39 14.08 -7.40
CA ILE A 18 10.63 14.04 -6.62
C ILE A 18 10.95 12.60 -6.20
N ILE A 19 9.97 11.87 -5.66
CA ILE A 19 10.12 10.46 -5.30
C ILE A 19 10.51 9.62 -6.53
N GLN A 20 9.83 9.83 -7.66
CA GLN A 20 10.12 9.10 -8.90
C GLN A 20 11.56 9.31 -9.37
N ILE A 21 12.04 10.55 -9.39
CA ILE A 21 13.42 10.89 -9.76
C ILE A 21 14.40 10.26 -8.77
N GLY A 22 14.17 10.40 -7.47
CA GLY A 22 15.01 9.84 -6.42
C GLY A 22 15.16 8.31 -6.55
N ILE A 23 14.07 7.61 -6.83
CA ILE A 23 14.08 6.16 -7.01
C ILE A 23 14.79 5.75 -8.30
N ILE A 24 14.59 6.46 -9.41
CA ILE A 24 15.35 6.21 -10.65
C ILE A 24 16.85 6.33 -10.38
N LEU A 25 17.29 7.39 -9.68
CA LEU A 25 18.70 7.57 -9.33
C LEU A 25 19.20 6.44 -8.44
N LEU A 26 18.46 6.10 -7.38
CA LEU A 26 18.82 5.04 -6.44
C LEU A 26 19.01 3.69 -7.16
N LEU A 27 18.08 3.32 -8.03
CA LEU A 27 18.14 2.04 -8.76
C LEU A 27 19.28 1.99 -9.80
N ASN A 28 19.81 3.13 -10.24
CA ASN A 28 20.89 3.19 -11.21
C ASN A 28 22.29 3.29 -10.55
N ILE A 29 22.38 4.00 -9.42
CA ILE A 29 23.64 4.19 -8.68
C ILE A 29 24.01 2.90 -7.94
N VAL A 30 23.05 2.29 -7.23
CA VAL A 30 23.33 1.15 -6.36
C VAL A 30 23.40 -0.15 -7.18
N PRO A 31 24.46 -0.98 -7.03
CA PRO A 31 24.48 -2.32 -7.62
C PRO A 31 23.48 -3.23 -6.89
N ILE A 32 22.31 -3.43 -7.48
CA ILE A 32 21.22 -4.26 -6.93
C ILE A 32 21.54 -5.75 -7.13
N SER A 33 22.39 -6.28 -6.26
CA SER A 33 22.67 -7.73 -6.18
C SER A 33 21.57 -8.46 -5.41
N LEU A 34 21.42 -9.77 -5.65
CA LEU A 34 20.46 -10.60 -4.92
C LEU A 34 20.71 -10.58 -3.41
N SER A 35 21.99 -10.65 -3.00
CA SER A 35 22.38 -10.63 -1.58
C SER A 35 22.04 -9.31 -0.90
N LEU A 36 22.27 -8.18 -1.57
CA LEU A 36 21.92 -6.85 -1.03
C LEU A 36 20.40 -6.74 -0.83
N VAL A 37 19.62 -7.16 -1.84
CA VAL A 37 18.16 -7.13 -1.77
C VAL A 37 17.65 -8.01 -0.63
N LEU A 38 18.15 -9.25 -0.51
CA LEU A 38 17.81 -10.14 0.60
C LEU A 38 18.12 -9.52 1.95
N PHE A 39 19.35 -9.02 2.14
CA PHE A 39 19.77 -8.45 3.42
C PHE A 39 18.92 -7.24 3.81
N ALA A 40 18.75 -6.28 2.89
CA ALA A 40 17.97 -5.08 3.14
C ALA A 40 16.48 -5.40 3.42
N THR A 41 15.89 -6.30 2.63
CA THR A 41 14.48 -6.67 2.83
C THR A 41 14.26 -7.54 4.06
N LEU A 42 15.24 -8.34 4.48
CA LEU A 42 15.18 -9.09 5.73
C LEU A 42 15.19 -8.16 6.94
N ILE A 43 16.11 -7.18 6.96
CA ILE A 43 16.14 -6.15 8.01
C ILE A 43 14.82 -5.40 8.05
N LEU A 44 14.32 -4.97 6.89
CA LEU A 44 13.05 -4.27 6.79
C LEU A 44 11.89 -5.12 7.31
N ALA A 45 11.79 -6.39 6.89
CA ALA A 45 10.71 -7.29 7.31
C ALA A 45 10.76 -7.58 8.83
N VAL A 46 11.95 -7.79 9.40
CA VAL A 46 12.12 -7.99 10.85
C VAL A 46 11.79 -6.70 11.61
N GLY A 47 12.28 -5.55 11.17
CA GLY A 47 11.98 -4.26 11.78
C GLY A 47 10.48 -3.96 11.78
N LEU A 48 9.80 -4.26 10.68
CA LEU A 48 8.34 -4.15 10.61
C LEU A 48 7.64 -5.15 11.51
N ALA A 49 8.06 -6.42 11.55
CA ALA A 49 7.50 -7.41 12.47
C ALA A 49 7.59 -6.95 13.94
N LEU A 50 8.71 -6.35 14.32
CA LEU A 50 8.88 -5.74 15.65
C LEU A 50 7.95 -4.54 15.84
N LEU A 51 7.85 -3.63 14.86
CA LEU A 51 6.97 -2.47 14.94
C LEU A 51 5.50 -2.88 15.11
N PHE A 52 5.01 -3.81 14.29
CA PHE A 52 3.66 -4.37 14.41
C PHE A 52 3.47 -5.06 15.77
N GLY A 53 4.49 -5.78 16.26
CA GLY A 53 4.47 -6.42 17.58
C GLY A 53 4.40 -5.41 18.74
N VAL A 54 5.11 -4.28 18.64
CA VAL A 54 5.03 -3.19 19.62
C VAL A 54 3.63 -2.60 19.65
N ASP A 55 3.05 -2.27 18.50
CA ASP A 55 1.66 -1.77 18.42
C ASP A 55 0.67 -2.76 19.04
N ALA A 56 0.82 -4.05 18.73
CA ALA A 56 -0.04 -5.09 19.30
C ALA A 56 0.13 -5.19 20.83
N GLY A 57 1.34 -5.02 21.35
CA GLY A 57 1.61 -4.97 22.79
C GLY A 57 1.03 -3.74 23.47
N LEU A 58 1.13 -2.57 22.84
CA LEU A 58 0.61 -1.30 23.38
C LEU A 58 -0.91 -1.29 23.54
N LEU A 59 -1.63 -2.05 22.71
CA LEU A 59 -3.08 -2.25 22.87
C LEU A 59 -3.45 -2.86 24.23
N PHE A 60 -2.60 -3.73 24.79
CA PHE A 60 -2.85 -4.35 26.09
C PHE A 60 -2.51 -3.44 27.28
N VAL A 61 -1.81 -2.33 27.04
CA VAL A 61 -1.43 -1.33 28.06
C VAL A 61 -2.26 -0.04 27.93
N SER A 62 -3.36 -0.09 27.17
CA SER A 62 -4.28 1.06 26.94
C SER A 62 -3.61 2.29 26.31
N TYR A 63 -2.49 2.11 25.61
CA TYR A 63 -1.82 3.19 24.88
C TYR A 63 -2.20 3.11 23.40
N ALA A 64 -3.15 3.95 22.98
CA ALA A 64 -3.81 3.87 21.67
C ALA A 64 -3.09 4.68 20.57
N HIS A 65 -1.78 4.50 20.42
CA HIS A 65 -1.07 5.01 19.25
C HIS A 65 -0.80 3.89 18.25
N GLU A 66 -1.34 4.05 17.04
CA GLU A 66 -1.23 3.10 15.93
C GLU A 66 -0.08 3.54 15.01
N PHE A 67 1.16 3.14 15.31
CA PHE A 67 2.34 3.54 14.53
C PHE A 67 2.45 2.80 13.19
N SER A 68 1.93 1.57 13.11
CA SER A 68 2.19 0.64 12.00
C SER A 68 1.22 0.75 10.80
N ILE A 69 0.20 1.61 10.86
CA ILE A 69 -0.85 1.74 9.82
C ILE A 69 -0.29 1.95 8.40
N PRO A 70 0.61 2.92 8.14
CA PRO A 70 1.03 3.21 6.76
C PRO A 70 2.01 2.17 6.20
N TYR A 71 2.45 1.22 7.01
CA TYR A 71 3.54 0.30 6.69
C TYR A 71 3.05 -1.05 6.14
N GLY A 72 1.75 -1.30 6.05
CA GLY A 72 1.24 -2.57 5.50
C GLY A 72 1.72 -2.90 4.09
N PRO A 73 1.61 -1.96 3.12
CA PRO A 73 2.18 -2.15 1.78
C PRO A 73 3.70 -2.35 1.79
N ILE A 74 4.43 -1.68 2.69
CA ILE A 74 5.89 -1.82 2.83
C ILE A 74 6.25 -3.21 3.38
N ALA A 75 5.47 -3.73 4.33
CA ALA A 75 5.61 -5.08 4.85
C ALA A 75 5.37 -6.13 3.76
N LEU A 76 4.34 -5.93 2.92
CA LEU A 76 4.11 -6.77 1.74
C LEU A 76 5.27 -6.71 0.75
N PHE A 77 5.77 -5.51 0.45
CA PHE A 77 6.94 -5.31 -0.39
C PHE A 77 8.13 -6.14 0.12
N ALA A 78 8.46 -6.02 1.40
CA ALA A 78 9.59 -6.72 2.01
C ALA A 78 9.41 -8.24 1.95
N VAL A 79 8.26 -8.74 2.43
CA VAL A 79 7.96 -10.16 2.49
C VAL A 79 7.91 -10.81 1.11
N VAL A 80 7.22 -10.19 0.16
CA VAL A 80 7.06 -10.76 -1.18
C VAL A 80 8.39 -10.73 -1.94
N THR A 81 9.21 -9.70 -1.73
CA THR A 81 10.59 -9.68 -2.25
C THR A 81 11.41 -10.85 -1.69
N LEU A 82 11.34 -11.10 -0.38
CA LEU A 82 12.01 -12.24 0.25
C LEU A 82 11.51 -13.58 -0.30
N LEU A 83 10.20 -13.75 -0.47
CA LEU A 83 9.60 -14.94 -1.06
C LEU A 83 10.02 -15.15 -2.51
N ALA A 84 10.15 -14.07 -3.30
CA ALA A 84 10.62 -14.11 -4.68
C ALA A 84 12.12 -14.44 -4.78
N ALA A 85 12.92 -14.04 -3.79
CA ALA A 85 14.35 -14.33 -3.76
C ALA A 85 14.65 -15.82 -3.45
N LEU A 86 13.79 -16.52 -2.70
CA LEU A 86 13.96 -17.94 -2.37
C LEU A 86 14.16 -18.88 -3.57
N PRO A 87 13.28 -18.88 -4.59
CA PRO A 87 13.50 -19.69 -5.79
C PRO A 87 14.76 -19.27 -6.56
N MET A 88 15.09 -17.98 -6.61
CA MET A 88 16.31 -17.49 -7.28
C MET A 88 17.58 -18.00 -6.60
N MET A 89 17.63 -17.98 -5.28
CA MET A 89 18.74 -18.54 -4.51
C MET A 89 18.91 -20.05 -4.76
N LYS A 90 17.79 -20.78 -4.86
CA LYS A 90 17.81 -22.21 -5.17
C LYS A 90 18.39 -22.49 -6.56
N GLU A 91 18.07 -21.67 -7.55
CA GLU A 91 18.64 -21.76 -8.91
C GLU A 91 20.16 -21.52 -8.93
N VAL A 92 20.69 -20.72 -7.99
CA VAL A 92 22.13 -20.44 -7.84
C VAL A 92 22.83 -21.47 -6.91
N GLY A 93 22.11 -22.50 -6.44
CA GLY A 93 22.67 -23.58 -5.62
C GLY A 93 22.79 -23.27 -4.12
N ILE A 94 22.18 -22.18 -3.64
CA ILE A 94 22.19 -21.81 -2.22
C ILE A 94 21.09 -22.56 -1.48
N ARG A 95 21.43 -23.15 -0.32
CA ARG A 95 20.45 -23.83 0.55
C ARG A 95 19.56 -22.81 1.24
N VAL A 96 18.25 -22.94 1.06
CA VAL A 96 17.24 -21.97 1.53
C VAL A 96 16.32 -22.49 2.64
N ALA A 97 16.55 -23.69 3.18
CA ALA A 97 15.60 -24.33 4.11
C ALA A 97 15.34 -23.49 5.38
N ASN A 98 16.41 -23.11 6.09
CA ASN A 98 16.29 -22.34 7.33
C ASN A 98 15.77 -20.93 7.08
N LEU A 99 16.26 -20.28 6.00
CA LEU A 99 15.79 -18.96 5.61
C LEU A 99 14.30 -18.95 5.27
N ARG A 100 13.81 -19.99 4.59
CA ARG A 100 12.39 -20.15 4.28
C ARG A 100 11.54 -20.22 5.54
N ILE A 101 11.94 -21.04 6.52
CA ILE A 101 11.23 -21.16 7.80
C ILE A 101 11.20 -19.80 8.50
N PHE A 102 12.35 -19.10 8.55
CA PHE A 102 12.44 -17.78 9.15
C PHE A 102 11.51 -16.76 8.47
N ILE A 103 11.47 -16.72 7.15
CA ILE A 103 10.56 -15.84 6.40
C ILE A 103 9.10 -16.16 6.74
N PHE A 104 8.70 -17.43 6.78
CA PHE A 104 7.33 -17.80 7.14
C PHE A 104 6.96 -17.42 8.58
N MET A 105 7.91 -17.51 9.51
CA MET A 105 7.72 -17.02 10.88
C MET A 105 7.49 -15.51 10.88
N VAL A 106 8.30 -14.72 10.17
CA VAL A 106 8.11 -13.26 10.04
C VAL A 106 6.75 -12.92 9.43
N ILE A 107 6.32 -13.65 8.39
CA ILE A 107 4.98 -13.51 7.80
C ILE A 107 3.89 -13.76 8.85
N GLY A 108 4.03 -14.82 9.65
CA GLY A 108 3.08 -15.15 10.70
C GLY A 108 2.97 -14.07 11.78
N VAL A 109 4.11 -13.56 12.26
CA VAL A 109 4.15 -12.48 13.26
C VAL A 109 3.47 -11.22 12.74
N ILE A 110 3.81 -10.78 11.53
CA ILE A 110 3.20 -9.60 10.90
C ILE A 110 1.69 -9.81 10.70
N ALA A 111 1.29 -10.99 10.23
CA ALA A 111 -0.12 -11.31 10.02
C ALA A 111 -0.92 -11.22 11.32
N ILE A 112 -0.44 -11.84 12.40
CA ILE A 112 -1.13 -11.84 13.69
C ILE A 112 -1.16 -10.43 14.29
N ALA A 113 0.01 -9.81 14.45
CA ALA A 113 0.11 -8.50 15.09
C ALA A 113 -0.63 -7.41 14.30
N GLY A 114 -0.45 -7.37 12.98
CA GLY A 114 -1.14 -6.40 12.12
C GLY A 114 -2.65 -6.59 12.08
N SER A 115 -3.17 -7.82 12.18
CA SER A 115 -4.62 -8.06 12.17
C SER A 115 -5.29 -7.70 13.50
N VAL A 116 -4.56 -7.82 14.61
CA VAL A 116 -5.04 -7.38 15.93
C VAL A 116 -5.14 -5.85 15.97
N VAL A 117 -4.13 -5.17 15.44
CA VAL A 117 -4.04 -3.70 15.50
C VAL A 117 -4.93 -3.02 14.46
N HIS A 118 -4.90 -3.49 13.21
CA HIS A 118 -5.47 -2.75 12.07
C HIS A 118 -6.69 -3.43 11.48
N ARG A 119 -7.68 -2.62 11.12
CA ARG A 119 -9.01 -3.10 10.73
C ARG A 119 -9.05 -3.81 9.39
N VAL A 120 -8.36 -3.26 8.38
CA VAL A 120 -8.36 -3.77 7.00
C VAL A 120 -7.07 -4.53 6.64
N PHE A 121 -6.15 -4.63 7.60
CA PHE A 121 -4.83 -5.19 7.34
C PHE A 121 -4.86 -6.67 6.96
N LEU A 122 -5.70 -7.50 7.60
CA LEU A 122 -5.77 -8.91 7.23
C LEU A 122 -6.18 -9.10 5.77
N VAL A 123 -7.14 -8.29 5.29
CA VAL A 123 -7.61 -8.31 3.90
C VAL A 123 -6.48 -7.87 2.97
N LEU A 124 -5.82 -6.74 3.27
CA LEU A 124 -4.65 -6.26 2.53
C LEU A 124 -3.55 -7.32 2.48
N TRP A 125 -3.24 -7.94 3.61
CA TRP A 125 -2.16 -8.91 3.77
C TRP A 125 -2.41 -10.16 2.94
N ILE A 126 -3.61 -10.73 3.05
CA ILE A 126 -3.98 -11.94 2.30
C ILE A 126 -4.04 -11.62 0.81
N LEU A 127 -4.72 -10.56 0.41
CA LEU A 127 -4.81 -10.15 -0.99
C LEU A 127 -3.41 -9.95 -1.59
N GLY A 128 -2.53 -9.26 -0.86
CA GLY A 128 -1.16 -9.01 -1.30
C GLY A 128 -0.32 -10.27 -1.39
N LEU A 129 -0.41 -11.18 -0.42
CA LEU A 129 0.27 -12.46 -0.51
C LEU A 129 -0.25 -13.31 -1.68
N LEU A 130 -1.55 -13.28 -1.98
CA LEU A 130 -2.12 -13.96 -3.13
C LEU A 130 -1.59 -13.37 -4.45
N ILE A 131 -1.60 -12.05 -4.60
CA ILE A 131 -1.06 -11.37 -5.79
C ILE A 131 0.45 -11.67 -5.92
N GLY A 132 1.20 -11.60 -4.83
CA GLY A 132 2.64 -11.85 -4.83
C GLY A 132 3.00 -13.28 -5.22
N LEU A 133 2.35 -14.26 -4.61
CA LEU A 133 2.52 -15.67 -4.97
C LEU A 133 2.08 -15.95 -6.42
N PHE A 134 1.10 -15.21 -6.94
CA PHE A 134 0.67 -15.32 -8.35
C PHE A 134 1.80 -14.87 -9.26
N ILE A 135 2.31 -13.67 -9.03
CA ILE A 135 3.40 -13.08 -9.80
C ILE A 135 4.64 -13.98 -9.75
N ILE A 136 5.02 -14.47 -8.56
CA ILE A 136 6.13 -15.42 -8.38
C ILE A 136 5.89 -16.68 -9.21
N SER A 137 4.70 -17.31 -9.10
CA SER A 137 4.42 -18.55 -9.84
C SER A 137 4.55 -18.37 -11.36
N LYS A 138 4.13 -17.22 -11.89
CA LYS A 138 4.26 -16.88 -13.31
C LYS A 138 5.69 -16.52 -13.71
N SER A 139 6.46 -15.85 -12.85
CA SER A 139 7.87 -15.52 -13.13
C SER A 139 8.74 -16.77 -13.23
N PHE A 140 8.49 -17.78 -12.39
CA PHE A 140 9.28 -19.01 -12.35
C PHE A 140 8.69 -20.19 -13.14
N ARG A 141 7.65 -19.97 -13.98
CA ARG A 141 6.91 -21.03 -14.70
C ARG A 141 6.44 -22.19 -13.80
N GLN A 142 6.15 -21.89 -12.55
CA GLN A 142 5.66 -22.89 -11.58
C GLN A 142 4.16 -23.10 -11.77
N LYS A 143 3.65 -24.26 -11.32
CA LYS A 143 2.19 -24.49 -11.29
C LYS A 143 1.54 -23.37 -10.49
N SER A 144 0.44 -22.83 -11.02
CA SER A 144 -0.32 -21.75 -10.37
C SER A 144 -0.61 -22.15 -8.93
N PHE A 145 -0.31 -21.24 -8.00
CA PHE A 145 -0.64 -21.50 -6.61
C PHE A 145 -2.14 -21.28 -6.33
N LEU A 146 -2.85 -20.52 -7.19
CA LEU A 146 -4.30 -20.33 -7.17
C LEU A 146 -5.00 -21.57 -7.73
N THR A 147 -5.26 -22.53 -6.87
CA THR A 147 -6.22 -23.61 -7.14
C THR A 147 -7.49 -23.35 -6.34
N VAL A 148 -8.65 -23.80 -6.85
CA VAL A 148 -9.94 -23.63 -6.16
C VAL A 148 -9.87 -24.10 -4.70
N LYS A 149 -9.22 -25.25 -4.45
CA LYS A 149 -8.99 -25.77 -3.09
C LYS A 149 -8.25 -24.78 -2.18
N ARG A 150 -7.23 -24.10 -2.69
CA ARG A 150 -6.43 -23.13 -1.93
C ARG A 150 -7.16 -21.81 -1.74
N VAL A 151 -7.93 -21.36 -2.73
CA VAL A 151 -8.80 -20.19 -2.58
C VAL A 151 -9.85 -20.44 -1.50
N ILE A 152 -10.52 -21.60 -1.54
CA ILE A 152 -11.47 -22.01 -0.50
C ILE A 152 -10.78 -22.09 0.87
N ALA A 153 -9.59 -22.68 0.95
CA ALA A 153 -8.83 -22.75 2.21
C ALA A 153 -8.50 -21.36 2.76
N VAL A 154 -8.08 -20.42 1.90
CA VAL A 154 -7.80 -19.03 2.29
C VAL A 154 -9.07 -18.32 2.78
N VAL A 155 -10.19 -18.46 2.06
CA VAL A 155 -11.48 -17.93 2.50
C VAL A 155 -11.90 -18.54 3.84
N GLY A 156 -11.70 -19.85 4.02
CA GLY A 156 -11.95 -20.53 5.28
C GLY A 156 -11.11 -19.98 6.44
N VAL A 157 -9.82 -19.73 6.21
CA VAL A 157 -8.94 -19.10 7.20
C VAL A 157 -9.44 -17.71 7.57
N VAL A 158 -9.85 -16.89 6.60
CA VAL A 158 -10.42 -15.55 6.87
C VAL A 158 -11.65 -15.66 7.77
N VAL A 159 -12.59 -16.54 7.43
CA VAL A 159 -13.83 -16.72 8.21
C VAL A 159 -13.53 -17.19 9.63
N VAL A 160 -12.64 -18.16 9.79
CA VAL A 160 -12.23 -18.67 11.12
C VAL A 160 -11.50 -17.59 11.92
N SER A 161 -10.59 -16.83 11.31
CA SER A 161 -9.88 -15.73 11.99
C SER A 161 -10.83 -14.61 12.40
N PHE A 162 -11.81 -14.25 11.56
CA PHE A 162 -12.84 -13.27 11.91
C PHE A 162 -13.73 -13.77 13.05
N GLY A 163 -14.14 -15.04 13.03
CA GLY A 163 -14.91 -15.64 14.12
C GLY A 163 -14.12 -15.68 15.43
N ALA A 164 -12.85 -16.05 15.39
CA ALA A 164 -11.97 -16.06 16.57
C ALA A 164 -11.77 -14.65 17.16
N LEU A 165 -11.59 -13.63 16.31
CA LEU A 165 -11.51 -12.24 16.74
C LEU A 165 -12.81 -11.76 17.39
N GLN A 166 -13.97 -12.15 16.86
CA GLN A 166 -15.26 -11.83 17.47
C GLN A 166 -15.42 -12.47 18.85
N LEU A 167 -15.11 -13.76 18.98
CA LEU A 167 -15.17 -14.46 20.27
C LEU A 167 -14.23 -13.83 21.31
N LEU A 168 -13.02 -13.44 20.89
CA LEU A 168 -12.09 -12.72 21.76
C LEU A 168 -12.61 -11.33 22.15
N ALA A 169 -13.25 -10.61 21.21
CA ALA A 169 -13.85 -9.31 21.49
C ALA A 169 -14.93 -9.41 22.58
N ASP A 170 -15.78 -10.44 22.46
CA ASP A 170 -16.87 -10.69 23.41
C ASP A 170 -16.33 -11.16 24.77
N ALA A 171 -15.34 -12.05 24.77
CA ALA A 171 -14.71 -12.56 26.00
C ALA A 171 -13.92 -11.50 26.79
N LEU A 172 -13.25 -10.59 26.09
CA LEU A 172 -12.45 -9.52 26.69
C LEU A 172 -13.24 -8.21 26.88
N ASN A 173 -14.51 -8.17 26.44
CA ASN A 173 -15.34 -6.97 26.37
C ASN A 173 -14.65 -5.80 25.62
N MET A 174 -13.85 -6.14 24.61
CA MET A 174 -13.06 -5.19 23.81
C MET A 174 -13.74 -4.98 22.45
N SER A 175 -14.62 -3.98 22.37
CA SER A 175 -15.33 -3.62 21.13
C SER A 175 -14.40 -3.31 19.95
N VAL A 176 -13.16 -2.90 20.23
CA VAL A 176 -12.13 -2.65 19.21
C VAL A 176 -11.83 -3.92 18.40
N LEU A 177 -11.88 -5.10 19.01
CA LEU A 177 -11.53 -6.37 18.36
C LEU A 177 -12.67 -6.95 17.50
N SER A 178 -13.92 -6.50 17.68
CA SER A 178 -15.10 -7.05 17.01
C SER A 178 -15.13 -6.73 15.51
N PRO A 179 -15.06 -7.74 14.61
CA PRO A 179 -15.22 -7.50 13.17
C PRO A 179 -16.66 -7.13 12.79
N LEU A 180 -17.67 -7.64 13.48
CA LEU A 180 -19.09 -7.35 13.20
C LEU A 180 -19.46 -5.89 13.47
N LEU A 181 -18.98 -5.33 14.59
CA LEU A 181 -19.16 -3.92 14.92
C LEU A 181 -18.46 -3.00 13.90
N ARG A 182 -17.38 -3.47 13.27
CA ARG A 182 -16.67 -2.72 12.24
C ARG A 182 -17.48 -2.67 10.93
N PHE A 183 -18.14 -3.77 10.53
CA PHE A 183 -18.97 -3.80 9.33
C PHE A 183 -20.25 -2.97 9.47
N SER A 184 -20.95 -3.05 10.60
CA SER A 184 -22.15 -2.23 10.85
C SER A 184 -21.84 -0.73 10.78
N ARG A 185 -20.73 -0.30 11.41
CA ARG A 185 -20.27 1.10 11.31
C ARG A 185 -19.93 1.52 9.89
N LEU A 186 -19.42 0.63 9.04
CA LEU A 186 -19.18 0.92 7.63
C LEU A 186 -20.51 1.17 6.90
N GLU A 187 -21.50 0.31 7.10
CA GLU A 187 -22.80 0.45 6.45
C GLU A 187 -23.54 1.73 6.88
N GLU A 188 -23.61 1.98 8.19
CA GLU A 188 -24.30 3.14 8.76
C GLU A 188 -23.67 4.47 8.32
N ASN A 189 -22.34 4.51 8.17
CA ASN A 189 -21.61 5.74 7.86
C ASN A 189 -21.23 5.91 6.38
N ALA A 190 -21.28 4.88 5.53
CA ALA A 190 -20.86 5.00 4.12
C ALA A 190 -21.98 5.52 3.20
N LEU A 191 -23.22 5.10 3.41
CA LEU A 191 -24.33 5.38 2.48
C LEU A 191 -24.65 6.89 2.31
N PRO A 192 -24.75 7.69 3.39
CA PRO A 192 -24.98 9.13 3.27
C PRO A 192 -23.85 9.86 2.54
N SER A 193 -22.63 9.35 2.69
CA SER A 193 -21.37 9.88 2.15
C SER A 193 -21.26 9.67 0.66
N ILE A 194 -21.59 8.47 0.20
CA ILE A 194 -21.67 8.14 -1.23
C ILE A 194 -22.66 9.09 -1.90
N THR A 195 -23.84 9.27 -1.30
CA THR A 195 -24.88 10.15 -1.84
C THR A 195 -24.41 11.60 -1.90
N MET A 196 -23.75 12.08 -0.84
CA MET A 196 -23.20 13.42 -0.77
C MET A 196 -22.10 13.65 -1.82
N VAL A 197 -21.16 12.71 -1.96
CA VAL A 197 -20.07 12.83 -2.92
C VAL A 197 -20.60 12.81 -4.35
N LEU A 198 -21.44 11.84 -4.70
CA LEU A 198 -21.98 11.71 -6.06
C LEU A 198 -22.81 12.93 -6.48
N LYS A 199 -23.53 13.56 -5.54
CA LYS A 199 -24.33 14.75 -5.84
C LYS A 199 -23.48 16.01 -6.07
N ASN A 200 -22.32 16.09 -5.41
CA ASN A 200 -21.52 17.32 -5.35
C ASN A 200 -20.20 17.25 -6.13
N SER A 201 -19.77 16.07 -6.59
CA SER A 201 -18.60 15.94 -7.46
C SER A 201 -18.85 16.55 -8.84
N ALA A 202 -17.83 17.24 -9.36
CA ALA A 202 -17.84 17.83 -10.68
C ALA A 202 -16.78 17.17 -11.58
N LEU A 203 -16.72 17.58 -12.86
CA LEU A 203 -15.67 17.12 -13.79
C LEU A 203 -14.27 17.43 -13.26
N LEU A 204 -14.10 18.61 -12.65
CA LEU A 204 -12.93 19.03 -11.90
C LEU A 204 -13.38 19.53 -10.53
N GLY A 205 -12.83 18.93 -9.47
CA GLY A 205 -13.20 19.22 -8.09
C GLY A 205 -14.67 18.89 -7.78
N HIS A 206 -15.31 19.79 -7.04
CA HIS A 206 -16.66 19.64 -6.51
C HIS A 206 -17.37 20.99 -6.41
N VAL A 207 -18.68 20.94 -6.16
CA VAL A 207 -19.50 22.14 -5.97
C VAL A 207 -18.98 22.95 -4.78
N GLN A 208 -18.66 24.22 -5.02
CA GLN A 208 -18.19 25.12 -3.98
C GLN A 208 -19.20 25.21 -2.83
N GLY A 209 -18.72 25.14 -1.59
CA GLY A 209 -19.58 25.17 -0.41
C GLY A 209 -20.12 23.81 0.04
N SER A 210 -19.89 22.75 -0.74
CA SER A 210 -20.32 21.39 -0.36
C SER A 210 -19.36 20.69 0.61
N SER A 211 -18.10 21.15 0.71
CA SER A 211 -17.13 20.59 1.66
C SER A 211 -17.36 21.06 3.10
N TYR A 212 -16.56 20.50 4.03
CA TYR A 212 -16.51 20.93 5.42
C TYR A 212 -16.22 22.44 5.59
N TRP A 213 -15.44 23.03 4.68
CA TRP A 213 -15.04 24.43 4.74
C TRP A 213 -16.14 25.41 4.29
N ALA A 214 -17.27 24.90 3.79
CA ALA A 214 -18.41 25.69 3.34
C ALA A 214 -17.96 26.85 2.42
N SER A 215 -18.32 28.09 2.72
CA SER A 215 -17.99 29.26 1.88
C SER A 215 -16.50 29.55 1.75
N ALA A 216 -15.64 28.99 2.62
CA ALA A 216 -14.19 29.13 2.53
C ALA A 216 -13.55 28.13 1.54
N ASP A 217 -14.34 27.19 1.03
CA ASP A 217 -13.91 26.23 0.04
C ASP A 217 -13.74 26.86 -1.35
N THR A 218 -12.69 26.47 -2.05
CA THR A 218 -12.43 26.85 -3.44
C THR A 218 -13.12 25.92 -4.44
N GLY A 219 -13.66 24.78 -3.97
CA GLY A 219 -14.26 23.75 -4.84
C GLY A 219 -13.23 22.82 -5.49
N PHE A 220 -11.98 22.86 -5.05
CA PHE A 220 -10.92 21.98 -5.55
C PHE A 220 -9.79 21.82 -4.54
N GLY A 221 -9.42 20.57 -4.22
CA GLY A 221 -8.33 20.26 -3.30
C GLY A 221 -8.59 20.83 -1.91
N SER A 222 -9.72 20.45 -1.32
CA SER A 222 -10.15 20.85 0.03
C SER A 222 -9.45 20.05 1.14
N GLY A 223 -8.62 19.06 0.80
CA GLY A 223 -7.78 18.32 1.75
C GLY A 223 -8.40 17.04 2.28
N TYR A 224 -9.36 16.47 1.54
CA TYR A 224 -9.87 15.11 1.80
C TYR A 224 -8.86 14.05 1.39
N VAL A 225 -8.05 14.34 0.37
CA VAL A 225 -6.85 13.61 -0.01
C VAL A 225 -5.66 14.56 0.10
N SER A 226 -4.79 14.33 1.07
CA SER A 226 -3.62 15.16 1.31
C SER A 226 -2.39 14.32 1.61
N LEU A 227 -1.22 14.91 1.41
CA LEU A 227 0.01 14.36 1.96
C LEU A 227 0.03 14.47 3.50
N PRO A 228 0.97 13.80 4.19
CA PRO A 228 1.04 13.81 5.64
C PRO A 228 1.01 15.24 6.19
N LEU A 229 0.18 15.47 7.20
CA LEU A 229 0.06 16.80 7.82
C LEU A 229 1.42 17.33 8.27
N THR A 230 2.26 16.47 8.83
CA THR A 230 3.63 16.81 9.25
C THR A 230 4.48 17.37 8.11
N LEU A 231 4.30 16.88 6.89
CA LEU A 231 5.01 17.37 5.71
C LEU A 231 4.48 18.74 5.29
N ILE A 232 3.16 18.91 5.30
CA ILE A 232 2.49 20.18 4.94
C ILE A 232 2.88 21.28 5.94
N THR A 233 2.85 20.98 7.24
CA THR A 233 3.21 21.95 8.28
C THR A 233 4.70 22.25 8.32
N MET A 234 5.56 21.26 8.10
CA MET A 234 7.02 21.46 8.01
C MET A 234 7.40 22.42 6.87
N LEU A 235 6.67 22.38 5.76
CA LEU A 235 6.86 23.27 4.61
C LEU A 235 6.04 24.56 4.70
N THR A 236 5.30 24.78 5.79
CA THR A 236 4.48 25.97 6.03
C THR A 236 3.50 26.29 4.90
N LEU A 237 2.96 25.24 4.25
CA LEU A 237 2.06 25.40 3.11
C LEU A 237 0.68 25.88 3.57
N PRO A 238 0.07 26.89 2.91
CA PRO A 238 -1.20 27.48 3.33
C PRO A 238 -2.41 26.67 2.84
N PHE A 239 -2.37 25.34 3.01
CA PHE A 239 -3.44 24.46 2.56
C PHE A 239 -4.52 24.26 3.63
N PRO A 240 -5.78 24.06 3.23
CA PRO A 240 -6.81 23.62 4.16
C PRO A 240 -6.42 22.25 4.73
N VAL A 241 -6.22 22.19 6.06
CA VAL A 241 -5.83 20.97 6.77
C VAL A 241 -6.85 20.66 7.84
N PHE A 242 -7.25 19.39 7.91
CA PHE A 242 -8.08 18.93 9.00
C PHE A 242 -7.18 18.60 10.21
N TYR A 243 -7.01 19.57 11.11
CA TYR A 243 -6.24 19.40 12.34
C TYR A 243 -7.12 19.65 13.57
N GLY A 244 -7.08 18.72 14.55
CA GLY A 244 -7.83 18.86 15.81
C GLY A 244 -9.35 18.74 15.68
N VAL A 245 -9.86 18.50 14.47
CA VAL A 245 -11.29 18.35 14.24
C VAL A 245 -11.62 16.86 14.13
N LEU A 246 -12.17 16.29 15.20
CA LEU A 246 -12.88 15.00 15.22
C LEU A 246 -14.16 15.16 14.37
N VAL A 247 -14.03 15.41 13.06
CA VAL A 247 -15.22 15.70 12.26
C VAL A 247 -15.79 14.40 11.78
N SER A 248 -16.95 14.08 12.34
CA SER A 248 -17.92 13.18 11.74
C SER A 248 -17.94 13.27 10.21
N LYS A 249 -17.88 14.46 9.59
CA LYS A 249 -17.84 14.61 8.11
C LYS A 249 -16.51 14.22 7.44
N LYS A 250 -15.36 14.54 8.03
CA LYS A 250 -14.06 14.08 7.50
C LYS A 250 -13.96 12.58 7.68
N ASP A 251 -14.22 12.09 8.89
CA ASP A 251 -14.14 10.66 9.18
C ASP A 251 -15.08 9.87 8.28
N VAL A 252 -16.25 10.41 7.97
CA VAL A 252 -17.19 9.79 7.04
C VAL A 252 -16.65 9.62 5.60
N ILE A 253 -15.96 10.63 5.05
CA ILE A 253 -15.35 10.54 3.70
C ILE A 253 -13.97 9.85 3.73
N ASP A 254 -13.23 9.96 4.83
CA ASP A 254 -11.85 9.48 4.98
C ASP A 254 -11.77 8.03 5.50
N TYR A 255 -12.68 7.62 6.39
CA TYR A 255 -12.71 6.27 6.97
C TYR A 255 -13.67 5.28 6.29
N PHE A 256 -14.81 5.74 5.77
CA PHE A 256 -15.90 4.84 5.38
C PHE A 256 -16.20 4.82 3.88
N LEU A 257 -15.42 5.57 3.10
CA LEU A 257 -15.63 5.70 1.67
C LEU A 257 -14.46 5.09 0.90
N PRO A 258 -14.73 4.33 -0.18
CA PRO A 258 -13.69 3.93 -1.12
C PRO A 258 -12.94 5.14 -1.69
N GLY A 259 -11.63 5.03 -1.86
CA GLY A 259 -10.79 6.15 -2.30
C GLY A 259 -11.14 6.71 -3.67
N ILE A 260 -11.81 5.94 -4.55
CA ILE A 260 -12.35 6.50 -5.80
C ILE A 260 -13.28 7.69 -5.54
N PHE A 261 -14.11 7.64 -4.50
CA PHE A 261 -15.02 8.71 -4.19
C PHE A 261 -14.32 9.85 -3.44
N GLY A 262 -13.41 9.54 -2.51
CA GLY A 262 -12.61 10.56 -1.83
C GLY A 262 -11.78 11.39 -2.81
N TRP A 263 -11.10 10.73 -3.75
CA TRP A 263 -10.35 11.37 -4.82
C TRP A 263 -11.24 12.15 -5.79
N THR A 264 -12.37 11.57 -6.19
CA THR A 264 -13.33 12.25 -7.10
C THR A 264 -13.95 13.47 -6.43
N PHE A 265 -14.25 13.40 -5.14
CA PHE A 265 -14.77 14.55 -4.41
C PHE A 265 -13.72 15.65 -4.38
N ASP A 266 -12.48 15.35 -3.99
CA ASP A 266 -11.46 16.38 -3.80
C ASP A 266 -10.93 16.98 -5.11
N PHE A 267 -10.85 16.18 -6.18
CA PHE A 267 -10.18 16.56 -7.42
C PHE A 267 -11.01 16.38 -8.69
N GLY A 268 -12.22 15.81 -8.62
CA GLY A 268 -13.15 15.61 -9.76
C GLY A 268 -12.95 14.33 -10.58
N TYR A 269 -13.88 14.07 -11.50
CA TYR A 269 -13.89 12.84 -12.31
C TYR A 269 -12.70 12.71 -13.27
N ILE A 270 -12.23 13.81 -13.87
CA ILE A 270 -11.11 13.76 -14.82
C ILE A 270 -9.83 13.29 -14.12
N THR A 271 -9.56 13.81 -12.93
CA THR A 271 -8.37 13.45 -12.17
C THR A 271 -8.46 12.02 -11.63
N LEU A 272 -9.65 11.52 -11.29
CA LEU A 272 -9.88 10.12 -10.99
C LEU A 272 -9.50 9.23 -12.19
N ILE A 273 -9.98 9.56 -13.40
CA ILE A 273 -9.66 8.79 -14.60
C ILE A 273 -8.15 8.77 -14.83
N CYS A 274 -7.46 9.90 -14.68
CA CYS A 274 -6.00 9.97 -14.76
C CYS A 274 -5.32 9.07 -13.72
N LEU A 275 -5.80 9.04 -12.47
CA LEU A 275 -5.29 8.15 -11.43
C LEU A 275 -5.47 6.67 -11.80
N LEU A 276 -6.65 6.29 -12.31
CA LEU A 276 -6.93 4.91 -12.72
C LEU A 276 -6.02 4.48 -13.90
N ILE A 277 -5.84 5.36 -14.89
CA ILE A 277 -4.91 5.13 -16.01
C ILE A 277 -3.48 4.99 -15.50
N TYR A 278 -3.05 5.84 -14.56
CA TYR A 278 -1.74 5.75 -13.94
C TYR A 278 -1.55 4.38 -13.24
N CYS A 279 -2.50 3.97 -12.40
CA CYS A 279 -2.46 2.68 -11.70
C CYS A 279 -2.36 1.50 -12.68
N ALA A 280 -3.21 1.47 -13.70
CA ALA A 280 -3.17 0.44 -14.73
C ALA A 280 -1.86 0.45 -15.51
N GLY A 281 -1.35 1.64 -15.85
CA GLY A 281 -0.09 1.85 -16.55
C GLY A 281 1.11 1.33 -15.76
N VAL A 282 1.21 1.66 -14.47
CA VAL A 282 2.27 1.14 -13.58
C VAL A 282 2.26 -0.38 -13.53
N ILE A 283 1.08 -0.99 -13.36
CA ILE A 283 0.94 -2.45 -13.31
C ILE A 283 1.37 -3.09 -14.63
N PHE A 284 0.88 -2.56 -15.76
CA PHE A 284 1.23 -3.06 -17.09
C PHE A 284 2.74 -2.97 -17.37
N VAL A 285 3.34 -1.81 -17.08
CA VAL A 285 4.79 -1.59 -17.23
C VAL A 285 5.58 -2.55 -16.32
N GLY A 286 5.14 -2.74 -15.08
CA GLY A 286 5.75 -3.69 -14.14
C GLY A 286 5.79 -5.11 -14.69
N PHE A 287 4.67 -5.61 -15.22
CA PHE A 287 4.62 -6.94 -15.85
C PHE A 287 5.49 -7.06 -17.11
N LYS A 288 5.55 -6.00 -17.92
CA LYS A 288 6.45 -5.95 -19.10
C LYS A 288 7.91 -6.03 -18.69
N MET A 289 8.31 -5.29 -17.66
CA MET A 289 9.67 -5.32 -17.12
C MET A 289 10.02 -6.66 -16.48
N LEU A 290 9.09 -7.29 -15.76
CA LEU A 290 9.27 -8.65 -15.23
C LEU A 290 9.51 -9.67 -16.34
N SER A 291 8.76 -9.56 -17.45
CA SER A 291 8.95 -10.44 -18.60
C SER A 291 10.36 -10.30 -19.18
N ALA A 292 10.86 -9.06 -19.30
CA ALA A 292 12.22 -8.79 -19.77
C ALA A 292 13.32 -9.30 -18.81
N TYR A 293 13.12 -9.20 -17.48
CA TYR A 293 14.07 -9.75 -16.50
C TYR A 293 14.07 -11.27 -16.49
N ARG A 294 12.89 -11.88 -16.58
CA ARG A 294 12.75 -13.33 -16.70
C ARG A 294 13.45 -13.87 -17.93
N GLU A 295 13.29 -13.24 -19.10
CA GLU A 295 13.97 -13.65 -20.33
C GLU A 295 15.50 -13.60 -20.16
N LYS A 296 16.02 -12.52 -19.56
CA LYS A 296 17.46 -12.39 -19.26
C LYS A 296 17.96 -13.47 -18.30
N ARG A 297 17.16 -13.80 -17.27
CA ARG A 297 17.47 -14.87 -16.31
C ARG A 297 17.47 -16.24 -16.98
N GLU A 298 16.46 -16.55 -17.79
CA GLU A 298 16.36 -17.81 -18.56
C GLU A 298 17.55 -17.94 -19.55
N ASN A 299 18.05 -16.83 -20.08
CA ASN A 299 19.28 -16.78 -20.89
C ASN A 299 20.59 -16.81 -20.07
N GLY A 300 20.53 -17.09 -18.77
CA GLY A 300 21.69 -17.28 -17.89
C GLY A 300 22.26 -16.00 -17.26
N ASN A 301 21.66 -14.83 -17.49
CA ASN A 301 22.16 -13.57 -16.92
C ASN A 301 21.71 -13.40 -15.46
N ARG A 302 22.64 -13.60 -14.53
CA ARG A 302 22.38 -13.51 -13.08
C ARG A 302 22.40 -12.09 -12.52
N ASN A 303 22.80 -11.09 -13.31
CA ASN A 303 22.95 -9.70 -12.82
C ASN A 303 21.61 -9.03 -12.49
N TYR A 304 20.49 -9.61 -12.95
CA TYR A 304 19.14 -9.06 -12.78
C TYR A 304 18.33 -9.73 -11.66
N LEU A 305 18.86 -10.76 -10.99
CA LEU A 305 18.11 -11.51 -9.97
C LEU A 305 17.62 -10.61 -8.83
N GLY A 306 18.48 -9.75 -8.29
CA GLY A 306 18.07 -8.80 -7.25
C GLY A 306 16.98 -7.83 -7.72
N ARG A 307 17.11 -7.32 -8.95
CA ARG A 307 16.13 -6.40 -9.55
C ARG A 307 14.80 -7.10 -9.82
N GLU A 308 14.81 -8.33 -10.31
CA GLU A 308 13.60 -9.12 -10.51
C GLU A 308 12.87 -9.34 -9.18
N ALA A 309 13.57 -9.73 -8.11
CA ALA A 309 12.95 -9.95 -6.80
C ALA A 309 12.32 -8.67 -6.25
N LEU A 310 13.04 -7.55 -6.33
CA LEU A 310 12.58 -6.24 -5.86
C LEU A 310 11.37 -5.74 -6.66
N LEU A 311 11.37 -5.93 -7.98
CA LEU A 311 10.25 -5.57 -8.84
C LEU A 311 9.01 -6.43 -8.54
N ILE A 312 9.16 -7.72 -8.27
CA ILE A 312 8.04 -8.59 -7.87
C ILE A 312 7.40 -8.07 -6.56
N GLY A 313 8.22 -7.74 -5.56
CA GLY A 313 7.71 -7.16 -4.31
C GLY A 313 7.03 -5.81 -4.51
N ALA A 314 7.66 -4.90 -5.27
CA ALA A 314 7.13 -3.56 -5.52
C ALA A 314 5.81 -3.59 -6.29
N LEU A 315 5.75 -4.41 -7.35
CA LEU A 315 4.53 -4.58 -8.14
C LEU A 315 3.40 -5.16 -7.31
N THR A 316 3.71 -6.11 -6.42
CA THR A 316 2.71 -6.71 -5.52
C THR A 316 2.17 -5.68 -4.54
N ALA A 317 3.06 -4.97 -3.85
CA ALA A 317 2.68 -3.95 -2.88
C ALA A 317 1.86 -2.82 -3.53
N PHE A 318 2.32 -2.31 -4.66
CA PHE A 318 1.61 -1.30 -5.43
C PHE A 318 0.23 -1.77 -5.88
N SER A 319 0.12 -2.95 -6.49
CA SER A 319 -1.16 -3.49 -6.97
C SER A 319 -2.15 -3.71 -5.83
N THR A 320 -1.67 -4.22 -4.70
CA THR A 320 -2.50 -4.44 -3.51
C THR A 320 -2.98 -3.12 -2.94
N GLN A 321 -2.10 -2.16 -2.77
CA GLN A 321 -2.45 -0.85 -2.24
C GLN A 321 -3.37 -0.08 -3.19
N ALA A 322 -3.18 -0.18 -4.51
CA ALA A 322 -4.09 0.39 -5.49
C ALA A 322 -5.51 -0.18 -5.32
N ILE A 323 -5.64 -1.50 -5.18
CA ILE A 323 -6.95 -2.14 -4.99
C ILE A 323 -7.57 -1.71 -3.65
N MET A 324 -6.82 -1.80 -2.56
CA MET A 324 -7.31 -1.47 -1.22
C MET A 324 -7.69 0.01 -1.11
N GLY A 325 -6.81 0.90 -1.55
CA GLY A 325 -7.05 2.34 -1.49
C GLY A 325 -8.17 2.83 -2.37
N LEU A 326 -8.23 2.36 -3.63
CA LEU A 326 -9.26 2.83 -4.55
C LEU A 326 -10.64 2.26 -4.18
N PHE A 327 -10.72 0.98 -3.80
CA PHE A 327 -12.01 0.28 -3.72
C PHE A 327 -12.47 -0.10 -2.31
N PHE A 328 -11.60 -0.06 -1.30
CA PHE A 328 -11.97 -0.44 0.07
C PHE A 328 -11.94 0.73 1.04
N SER A 329 -10.89 1.56 1.03
CA SER A 329 -10.69 2.58 2.07
C SER A 329 -9.86 3.76 1.57
N ASN A 330 -10.44 4.97 1.58
CA ASN A 330 -9.73 6.20 1.22
C ASN A 330 -8.47 6.42 2.06
N ARG A 331 -8.47 6.00 3.33
CA ARG A 331 -7.31 6.05 4.23
C ARG A 331 -6.07 5.38 3.66
N ASP A 332 -6.22 4.36 2.83
CA ASP A 332 -5.08 3.63 2.23
C ASP A 332 -4.45 4.38 1.03
N ILE A 333 -5.03 5.51 0.61
CA ILE A 333 -4.53 6.49 -0.38
C ILE A 333 -4.49 7.92 0.21
N ASN A 334 -4.45 8.06 1.54
CA ASN A 334 -4.36 9.36 2.21
C ASN A 334 -3.17 9.47 3.17
N GLY A 335 -2.67 10.69 3.39
CA GLY A 335 -1.58 11.00 4.32
C GLY A 335 -0.32 10.17 4.06
N MET A 336 0.14 9.44 5.08
CA MET A 336 1.32 8.58 4.97
C MET A 336 1.11 7.41 4.00
N ALA A 337 -0.12 6.92 3.85
CA ALA A 337 -0.40 5.84 2.91
C ALA A 337 -0.24 6.33 1.46
N LEU A 338 -0.62 7.57 1.14
CA LEU A 338 -0.38 8.18 -0.17
C LEU A 338 1.11 8.30 -0.49
N LEU A 339 1.93 8.67 0.50
CA LEU A 339 3.39 8.69 0.35
C LEU A 339 3.93 7.29 0.01
N THR A 340 3.50 6.28 0.74
CA THR A 340 3.83 4.87 0.48
C THR A 340 3.37 4.43 -0.91
N PHE A 341 2.17 4.84 -1.34
CA PHE A 341 1.60 4.52 -2.64
C PHE A 341 2.48 5.05 -3.78
N MET A 342 2.89 6.32 -3.68
CA MET A 342 3.82 6.96 -4.63
C MET A 342 5.18 6.27 -4.62
N LEU A 343 5.71 5.92 -3.45
CA LEU A 343 6.98 5.20 -3.32
C LEU A 343 6.93 3.83 -4.00
N MET A 344 5.87 3.05 -3.78
CA MET A 344 5.71 1.74 -4.42
C MET A 344 5.57 1.87 -5.93
N GLY A 345 4.80 2.85 -6.42
CA GLY A 345 4.67 3.13 -7.86
C GLY A 345 6.01 3.52 -8.48
N ALA A 346 6.79 4.35 -7.78
CA ALA A 346 8.12 4.76 -8.20
C ALA A 346 9.11 3.59 -8.22
N LEU A 347 9.05 2.69 -7.25
CA LEU A 347 9.85 1.46 -7.24
C LEU A 347 9.52 0.55 -8.43
N VAL A 348 8.28 0.53 -8.91
CA VAL A 348 7.94 -0.21 -10.14
C VAL A 348 8.49 0.51 -11.37
N LEU A 349 8.12 1.78 -11.57
CA LEU A 349 8.47 2.55 -12.77
C LEU A 349 9.97 2.83 -12.90
N GLY A 350 10.69 2.91 -11.77
CA GLY A 350 12.13 3.16 -11.77
C GLY A 350 12.95 2.09 -12.50
N HIS A 351 12.40 0.89 -12.70
CA HIS A 351 13.04 -0.18 -13.46
C HIS A 351 13.05 0.07 -14.98
N VAL A 352 12.22 0.98 -15.48
CA VAL A 352 12.14 1.33 -16.91
C VAL A 352 13.40 2.06 -17.39
N VAL A 353 13.92 2.97 -16.55
CA VAL A 353 15.09 3.78 -16.88
C VAL A 353 16.33 3.10 -16.34
N MET A 354 17.06 2.39 -17.20
CA MET A 354 18.35 1.80 -16.86
C MET A 354 19.47 2.45 -17.64
N VAL A 355 20.44 3.02 -16.93
CA VAL A 355 21.67 3.54 -17.52
C VAL A 355 22.53 2.36 -17.95
N LYS A 356 22.90 2.32 -19.24
CA LYS A 356 23.83 1.32 -19.78
C LYS A 356 25.17 1.53 -19.08
N ARG A 357 25.59 0.57 -18.24
CA ARG A 357 26.93 0.60 -17.64
C ARG A 357 27.93 0.33 -18.76
N THR A 358 28.64 1.37 -19.19
CA THR A 358 29.79 1.24 -20.08
C THR A 358 30.90 0.60 -19.25
N THR A 359 31.08 -0.70 -19.38
CA THR A 359 32.28 -1.37 -18.88
C THR A 359 33.45 -0.82 -19.70
N ARG A 360 34.30 0.01 -19.08
CA ARG A 360 35.67 0.27 -19.52
C ARG A 360 36.58 -0.75 -18.87
#